data_AF-A0A7V1TWQ0-F1
#
_entry.id   AF-A0A7V1TWQ0-F1
#
_cell.length_a   1.000
_cell.length_b   1.000
_cell.length_c   1.000
_cell.angle_alpha   90.00
_cell.angle_beta   90.00
_cell.angle_gamma   90.00
#
_symmetry.space_group_name_H-M   'P 1'
#
loop_
_entity.id
_entity.type
_entity.pdbx_description
1 polymer ?
#
loop_
_entity_poly.entity_id
_entity_poly.type
_entity_poly.pdbx_seq_one_letter_code
_entity_poly.pdbx_strand_id
1 'polypeptide(L)'
;MKRLFIRYSICIAILVIQLSSFLLPQEKDSLWLNDDWYYSTETTSLIDFTDLLPSFLNNEAHLKRFLRDERFYNLRKFYDDTLAVDAIFDRAMLIADDDVKHALLIATFAVMDHRHLGLRIPFLGSLYVPLTYESDSLFRIRRTHLPKKLLNDSRRTSDKDKLQHFFGSAYVTYVFNSDAVARWFGDLLETGEESFVLGGRIDPRDKLANEKGREFGLRLLRDARTLPSDVLWKSAK
;
A
#
# COMPACT_ATOMS: atom_id res chain seq x y z
N MET A 1 10.93 -20.04 20.11
CA MET A 1 10.42 -19.62 18.78
C MET A 1 8.92 -19.83 18.60
N LYS A 2 8.35 -21.05 18.74
CA LYS A 2 6.90 -21.30 18.54
C LYS A 2 5.94 -20.40 19.37
N ARG A 3 6.27 -20.09 20.62
CA ARG A 3 5.43 -19.22 21.48
C ARG A 3 5.47 -17.73 21.10
N LEU A 4 6.55 -17.27 20.48
CA LEU A 4 6.67 -15.90 20.00
C LEU A 4 5.83 -15.73 18.72
N PHE A 5 5.91 -16.71 17.82
CA PHE A 5 5.13 -16.76 16.59
C PHE A 5 3.61 -16.74 16.85
N ILE A 6 3.12 -17.55 17.79
CA ILE A 6 1.70 -17.58 18.18
C ILE A 6 1.22 -16.21 18.69
N ARG A 7 2.04 -15.49 19.47
CA ARG A 7 1.67 -14.16 19.99
C ARG A 7 1.57 -13.12 18.88
N TYR A 8 2.50 -13.12 17.92
CA TYR A 8 2.45 -12.19 16.79
C TYR A 8 1.32 -12.51 15.81
N SER A 9 1.03 -13.79 15.56
CA SER A 9 -0.13 -14.19 14.74
C SER A 9 -1.46 -13.76 15.36
N ILE A 10 -1.57 -13.78 16.69
CA ILE A 10 -2.76 -13.28 17.40
C ILE A 10 -2.88 -11.75 17.27
N CYS A 11 -1.79 -11.00 17.43
CA CYS A 11 -1.85 -9.54 17.27
C CYS A 11 -2.18 -9.12 15.84
N ILE A 12 -1.62 -9.79 14.83
CA ILE A 12 -1.94 -9.53 13.42
C ILE A 12 -3.38 -9.92 13.11
N ALA A 13 -3.85 -11.06 13.62
CA ALA A 13 -5.26 -11.45 13.48
C ALA A 13 -6.20 -10.44 14.14
N ILE A 14 -5.88 -9.93 15.33
CA ILE A 14 -6.66 -8.89 16.00
C ILE A 14 -6.67 -7.58 15.20
N LEU A 15 -5.51 -7.16 14.65
CA LEU A 15 -5.41 -5.97 13.80
C LEU A 15 -6.25 -6.13 12.53
N VAL A 16 -6.18 -7.30 11.88
CA VAL A 16 -6.97 -7.63 10.68
C VAL A 16 -8.46 -7.72 10.99
N ILE A 17 -8.84 -8.28 12.15
CA ILE A 17 -10.25 -8.36 12.60
C ILE A 17 -10.79 -6.96 12.92
N GLN A 18 -10.00 -6.11 13.57
CA GLN A 18 -10.41 -4.72 13.86
C GLN A 18 -10.61 -3.92 12.57
N LEU A 19 -9.73 -4.11 11.58
CA LEU A 19 -9.89 -3.52 10.25
C LEU A 19 -11.09 -4.11 9.49
N SER A 20 -11.34 -5.42 9.57
CA SER A 20 -12.42 -6.10 8.84
C SER A 20 -13.82 -5.85 9.43
N SER A 21 -13.92 -5.58 10.73
CA SER A 21 -15.20 -5.28 11.40
C SER A 21 -15.79 -3.93 10.97
N PHE A 22 -14.94 -2.99 10.55
CA PHE A 22 -15.32 -1.70 9.98
C PHE A 22 -15.58 -1.76 8.47
N LEU A 23 -15.13 -2.82 7.79
CA LEU A 23 -15.33 -3.09 6.35
C LEU A 23 -16.71 -3.69 6.03
N LEU A 24 -17.59 -3.88 7.03
CA LEU A 24 -18.96 -4.34 6.76
C LEU A 24 -19.74 -3.24 6.04
N PRO A 25 -20.33 -3.50 4.86
CA PRO A 25 -21.13 -2.52 4.16
C PRO A 25 -22.35 -2.15 5.02
N GLN A 26 -22.46 -0.88 5.39
CA GLN A 26 -23.76 -0.31 5.69
C GLN A 26 -24.54 -0.28 4.38
N GLU A 27 -25.44 -1.24 4.20
CA GLU A 27 -26.41 -1.22 3.12
C GLU A 27 -27.29 0.02 3.30
N LYS A 28 -27.20 0.99 2.38
CA LYS A 28 -28.36 1.63 1.74
C LYS A 28 -28.00 2.73 0.74
N ASP A 29 -28.83 2.76 -0.30
CA ASP A 29 -28.99 3.81 -1.29
C ASP A 29 -28.95 5.23 -0.73
N SER A 30 -28.14 6.10 -1.37
CA SER A 30 -28.35 7.56 -1.57
C SER A 30 -27.02 8.13 -2.11
N LEU A 31 -26.89 8.49 -3.40
CA LEU A 31 -27.32 9.78 -3.98
C LEU A 31 -27.14 10.98 -3.04
N TRP A 32 -25.99 11.65 -3.21
CA TRP A 32 -25.60 13.00 -2.77
C TRP A 32 -25.38 13.26 -1.28
N LEU A 33 -24.15 13.61 -0.90
CA LEU A 33 -23.77 14.49 0.23
C LEU A 33 -22.40 15.11 -0.14
N ASN A 34 -22.24 16.39 -0.47
CA ASN A 34 -22.42 17.63 0.30
C ASN A 34 -21.73 17.62 1.67
N ASP A 35 -20.92 18.67 1.86
CA ASP A 35 -20.15 19.03 3.05
C ASP A 35 -20.97 19.01 4.35
N ASP A 36 -20.24 19.01 5.47
CA ASP A 36 -20.61 19.43 6.84
C ASP A 36 -20.93 18.36 7.95
N TRP A 37 -19.90 18.10 8.80
CA TRP A 37 -19.86 18.01 10.30
C TRP A 37 -20.09 16.71 11.17
N TYR A 38 -19.30 16.65 12.28
CA TYR A 38 -19.39 15.97 13.63
C TYR A 38 -19.07 14.45 13.79
N TYR A 39 -18.34 13.91 14.82
CA TYR A 39 -18.12 14.23 16.25
C TYR A 39 -16.69 13.93 16.78
N SER A 40 -16.25 14.71 17.77
CA SER A 40 -15.08 14.46 18.64
C SER A 40 -15.42 13.49 19.80
N THR A 41 -14.54 12.54 20.07
CA THR A 41 -14.40 11.92 21.40
C THR A 41 -12.92 11.73 21.70
N GLU A 42 -12.43 12.43 22.73
CA GLU A 42 -11.08 12.26 23.23
C GLU A 42 -10.89 10.83 23.77
N THR A 43 -10.03 10.06 23.10
CA THR A 43 -9.42 8.87 23.71
C THR A 43 -7.91 8.98 23.59
N THR A 44 -7.25 9.19 24.73
CA THR A 44 -5.79 9.13 24.88
C THR A 44 -5.29 7.72 24.60
N SER A 45 -5.07 7.40 23.32
CA SER A 45 -4.31 6.24 22.87
C SER A 45 -3.04 6.74 22.18
N LEU A 46 -1.94 5.99 22.28
CA LEU A 46 -0.64 6.39 21.73
C LEU A 46 -0.62 6.51 20.19
N ILE A 47 -1.69 6.09 19.51
CA ILE A 47 -1.97 6.32 18.08
C ILE A 47 -3.49 6.48 17.95
N ASP A 48 -3.97 7.71 17.83
CA ASP A 48 -5.39 7.96 17.57
C ASP A 48 -5.71 7.67 16.10
N PHE A 49 -6.23 6.46 15.85
CA PHE A 49 -6.68 6.04 14.53
C PHE A 49 -8.05 6.63 14.14
N THR A 50 -8.81 7.21 15.09
CA THR A 50 -10.20 7.61 14.85
C THR A 50 -10.32 8.84 13.97
N ASP A 51 -9.43 9.83 14.15
CA ASP A 51 -9.33 11.00 13.26
C ASP A 51 -8.53 10.69 11.97
N LEU A 52 -7.64 9.70 12.06
CA LEU A 52 -6.78 9.30 10.94
C LEU A 52 -7.53 8.48 9.89
N LEU A 53 -8.51 7.65 10.28
CA LEU A 53 -9.19 6.73 9.37
C LEU A 53 -10.01 7.45 8.29
N PRO A 54 -10.86 8.45 8.61
CA PRO A 54 -11.65 9.14 7.60
C PRO A 54 -10.77 9.90 6.60
N SER A 55 -9.77 10.63 7.10
CA SER A 55 -8.84 11.41 6.29
C SER A 55 -7.97 10.51 5.41
N PHE A 56 -7.42 9.42 5.98
CA PHE A 56 -6.66 8.41 5.23
C PHE A 56 -7.49 7.78 4.11
N LEU A 57 -8.71 7.30 4.41
CA LEU A 57 -9.57 6.65 3.41
C LEU A 57 -9.96 7.63 2.30
N ASN A 58 -10.23 8.89 2.63
CA ASN A 58 -10.54 9.92 1.64
C ASN A 58 -9.32 10.24 0.75
N ASN A 59 -8.14 10.39 1.36
CA ASN A 59 -6.89 10.66 0.65
C ASN A 59 -6.48 9.49 -0.26
N GLU A 60 -6.66 8.27 0.22
CA GLU A 60 -6.46 7.04 -0.55
C GLU A 60 -7.42 6.96 -1.74
N ALA A 61 -8.70 7.29 -1.54
CA ALA A 61 -9.69 7.35 -2.61
C ALA A 61 -9.37 8.44 -3.65
N HIS A 62 -8.85 9.60 -3.21
CA HIS A 62 -8.36 10.67 -4.07
C HIS A 62 -7.17 10.22 -4.94
N LEU A 63 -6.20 9.52 -4.34
CA LEU A 63 -5.07 8.99 -5.07
C LEU A 63 -5.51 7.91 -6.07
N LYS A 64 -6.37 6.97 -5.66
CA LYS A 64 -6.97 5.99 -6.57
C LYS A 64 -7.72 6.63 -7.73
N ARG A 65 -8.41 7.76 -7.52
CA ARG A 65 -9.06 8.52 -8.60
C ARG A 65 -8.05 9.06 -9.60
N PHE A 66 -6.92 9.59 -9.14
CA PHE A 66 -5.82 10.00 -10.00
C PHE A 66 -5.25 8.82 -10.81
N LEU A 67 -5.06 7.65 -10.19
CA LEU A 67 -4.53 6.46 -10.88
C LEU A 67 -5.48 5.94 -11.98
N ARG A 68 -6.79 6.19 -11.85
CA ARG A 68 -7.80 5.85 -12.87
C ARG A 68 -7.85 6.85 -14.02
N ASP A 69 -7.23 8.01 -13.88
CA ASP A 69 -7.31 9.10 -14.85
C ASP A 69 -6.56 8.74 -16.16
N GLU A 70 -7.15 9.08 -17.30
CA GLU A 70 -6.54 8.92 -18.63
C GLU A 70 -5.23 9.69 -18.77
N ARG A 71 -5.09 10.83 -18.08
CA ARG A 71 -3.84 11.61 -18.07
C ARG A 71 -2.70 10.84 -17.43
N PHE A 72 -2.97 10.13 -16.33
CA PHE A 72 -1.98 9.27 -15.68
C PHE A 72 -1.62 8.07 -16.57
N TYR A 73 -2.63 7.44 -17.19
CA TYR A 73 -2.40 6.38 -18.17
C TYR A 73 -1.50 6.84 -19.32
N ASN A 74 -1.76 8.02 -19.88
CA ASN A 74 -0.97 8.60 -20.96
C ASN A 74 0.45 8.95 -20.50
N LEU A 75 0.63 9.51 -19.31
CA LEU A 75 1.95 9.78 -18.72
C LEU A 75 2.79 8.49 -18.68
N ARG A 76 2.23 7.41 -18.12
CA ARG A 76 2.89 6.10 -18.06
C ARG A 76 3.20 5.54 -19.45
N LYS A 77 2.28 5.72 -20.41
CA LYS A 77 2.41 5.17 -21.78
C LYS A 77 3.50 5.88 -22.59
N PHE A 78 3.62 7.21 -22.48
CA PHE A 78 4.49 8.01 -23.34
C PHE A 78 5.88 8.26 -22.77
N TYR A 79 6.04 8.24 -21.45
CA TYR A 79 7.32 8.49 -20.80
C TYR A 79 7.98 7.18 -20.40
N ASP A 80 7.61 6.62 -19.24
CA ASP A 80 7.90 5.25 -18.83
C ASP A 80 7.18 4.94 -17.49
N ASP A 81 7.31 3.69 -17.04
CA ASP A 81 6.71 3.24 -15.78
C ASP A 81 7.41 3.84 -14.55
N THR A 82 8.70 4.18 -14.63
CA THR A 82 9.49 4.74 -13.52
C THR A 82 9.04 6.17 -13.19
N LEU A 83 8.89 7.02 -14.20
CA LEU A 83 8.33 8.38 -14.07
C LEU A 83 6.87 8.36 -13.64
N ALA A 84 6.12 7.31 -13.99
CA ALA A 84 4.79 7.13 -13.45
C ALA A 84 4.82 6.84 -11.94
N VAL A 85 5.83 6.14 -11.41
CA VAL A 85 5.97 5.97 -9.95
C VAL A 85 6.27 7.31 -9.25
N ASP A 86 7.12 8.16 -9.84
CA ASP A 86 7.35 9.51 -9.32
C ASP A 86 6.04 10.30 -9.25
N ALA A 87 5.26 10.29 -10.33
CA ALA A 87 3.97 10.96 -10.37
C ALA A 87 2.96 10.41 -9.33
N ILE A 88 3.03 9.12 -8.98
CA ILE A 88 2.24 8.54 -7.88
C ILE A 88 2.67 9.19 -6.56
N PHE A 89 3.97 9.22 -6.28
CA PHE A 89 4.50 9.75 -5.03
C PHE A 89 4.28 11.25 -4.90
N ASP A 90 4.55 12.05 -5.94
CA ASP A 90 4.30 13.49 -5.95
C ASP A 90 2.82 13.81 -5.72
N ARG A 91 1.92 13.04 -6.34
CA ARG A 91 0.48 13.20 -6.12
C ARG A 91 0.08 12.82 -4.70
N ALA A 92 0.70 11.79 -4.14
CA ALA A 92 0.47 11.39 -2.75
C ALA A 92 0.95 12.47 -1.77
N MET A 93 2.14 13.06 -2.00
CA MET A 93 2.66 14.19 -1.23
C MET A 93 1.70 15.38 -1.24
N LEU A 94 1.19 15.74 -2.42
CA LEU A 94 0.22 16.83 -2.55
C LEU A 94 -1.10 16.55 -1.82
N ILE A 95 -1.59 15.30 -1.84
CA ILE A 95 -2.81 14.91 -1.11
C ILE A 95 -2.58 14.88 0.40
N ALA A 96 -1.36 14.57 0.82
CA ALA A 96 -0.94 14.43 2.21
C ALA A 96 -0.41 15.74 2.82
N ASP A 97 -0.56 16.88 2.15
CA ASP A 97 -0.03 18.18 2.58
C ASP A 97 1.46 18.12 2.97
N ASP A 98 2.26 17.49 2.11
CA ASP A 98 3.70 17.24 2.28
C ASP A 98 4.09 16.36 3.49
N ASP A 99 3.13 15.69 4.15
CA ASP A 99 3.42 14.65 5.14
C ASP A 99 3.89 13.36 4.44
N VAL A 100 5.21 13.13 4.46
CA VAL A 100 5.86 11.96 3.87
C VAL A 100 5.31 10.63 4.43
N LYS A 101 5.02 10.55 5.73
CA LYS A 101 4.50 9.31 6.34
C LYS A 101 3.12 9.00 5.75
N HIS A 102 2.26 10.00 5.72
CA HIS A 102 0.91 9.86 5.19
C HIS A 102 0.94 9.59 3.68
N ALA A 103 1.78 10.28 2.91
CA ALA A 103 1.98 10.08 1.48
C ALA A 103 2.42 8.63 1.15
N LEU A 104 3.42 8.12 1.85
CA LEU A 104 3.89 6.74 1.66
C LEU A 104 2.80 5.72 2.04
N LEU A 105 2.04 5.98 3.09
CA LEU A 105 0.93 5.11 3.51
C LEU A 105 -0.17 5.07 2.44
N ILE A 106 -0.69 6.22 2.00
CA ILE A 106 -1.75 6.25 0.98
C ILE A 106 -1.25 5.69 -0.36
N ALA A 107 0.02 5.92 -0.73
CA ALA A 107 0.60 5.34 -1.94
C ALA A 107 0.62 3.81 -1.87
N THR A 108 1.00 3.23 -0.72
CA THR A 108 1.01 1.78 -0.49
C THR A 108 -0.37 1.15 -0.75
N PHE A 109 -1.43 1.74 -0.21
CA PHE A 109 -2.78 1.18 -0.35
C PHE A 109 -3.42 1.49 -1.72
N ALA A 110 -3.18 2.68 -2.27
CA ALA A 110 -3.74 3.07 -3.57
C ALA A 110 -3.20 2.22 -4.73
N VAL A 111 -1.98 1.68 -4.62
CA VAL A 111 -1.36 0.84 -5.67
C VAL A 111 -1.65 -0.65 -5.52
N MET A 112 -2.36 -1.10 -4.47
CA MET A 112 -2.69 -2.53 -4.29
C MET A 112 -3.36 -3.11 -5.54
N ASP A 113 -2.79 -4.19 -6.09
CA ASP A 113 -3.24 -4.79 -7.35
C ASP A 113 -4.15 -6.02 -7.15
N HIS A 114 -4.53 -6.28 -5.90
CA HIS A 114 -5.48 -7.32 -5.48
C HIS A 114 -6.73 -6.70 -4.87
N ARG A 115 -7.91 -7.30 -5.12
CA ARG A 115 -9.17 -6.87 -4.50
C ARG A 115 -9.42 -7.51 -3.15
N HIS A 116 -8.95 -8.74 -2.99
CA HIS A 116 -9.18 -9.55 -1.81
C HIS A 116 -7.85 -10.16 -1.40
N LEU A 117 -7.59 -10.16 -0.10
CA LEU A 117 -6.52 -10.92 0.50
C LEU A 117 -7.11 -12.22 1.03
N GLY A 118 -6.73 -13.34 0.42
CA GLY A 118 -7.06 -14.66 0.93
C GLY A 118 -6.12 -15.01 2.08
N LEU A 119 -6.64 -15.15 3.29
CA LEU A 119 -5.92 -15.54 4.49
C LEU A 119 -6.24 -16.98 4.87
N ARG A 120 -5.21 -17.78 5.13
CA ARG A 120 -5.29 -19.11 5.70
C ARG A 120 -5.21 -19.01 7.21
N ILE A 121 -6.36 -19.16 7.87
CA ILE A 121 -6.44 -19.16 9.33
C ILE A 121 -6.28 -20.59 9.84
N PRO A 122 -5.29 -20.87 10.71
CA PRO A 122 -5.18 -22.18 11.34
C PRO A 122 -6.50 -22.60 11.99
N PHE A 123 -6.95 -23.82 11.71
CA PHE A 123 -8.17 -24.44 12.25
C PHE A 123 -9.52 -23.82 11.82
N LEU A 124 -9.54 -22.61 11.27
CA LEU A 124 -10.77 -21.90 10.85
C LEU A 124 -10.95 -21.85 9.32
N GLY A 125 -9.97 -22.30 8.54
CA GLY A 125 -10.07 -22.39 7.08
C GLY A 125 -9.57 -21.13 6.38
N SER A 126 -10.27 -20.71 5.33
CA SER A 126 -9.88 -19.60 4.46
C SER A 126 -10.81 -18.40 4.70
N LEU A 127 -10.23 -17.22 4.96
CA LEU A 127 -10.94 -15.95 5.05
C LEU A 127 -10.52 -15.05 3.90
N TYR A 128 -11.46 -14.41 3.21
CA TYR A 128 -11.15 -13.41 2.19
C TYR A 128 -11.48 -12.03 2.73
N VAL A 129 -10.46 -11.18 2.88
CA VAL A 129 -10.61 -9.81 3.37
C VAL A 129 -10.60 -8.87 2.16
N PRO A 130 -11.60 -8.00 1.97
CA PRO A 130 -11.57 -6.99 0.92
C PRO A 130 -10.46 -5.98 1.19
N LEU A 131 -9.64 -5.71 0.17
CA LEU A 131 -8.57 -4.70 0.20
C LEU A 131 -8.98 -3.38 -0.47
N THR A 132 -10.15 -3.36 -1.12
CA THR A 132 -10.66 -2.18 -1.81
C THR A 132 -12.18 -2.17 -1.82
N TYR A 133 -12.74 -0.96 -1.69
CA TYR A 133 -14.17 -0.71 -1.89
C TYR A 133 -14.52 -0.34 -3.33
N GLU A 134 -13.54 -0.36 -4.24
CA GLU A 134 -13.79 -0.09 -5.66
C GLU A 134 -14.72 -1.14 -6.28
N SER A 135 -15.66 -0.68 -7.09
CA SER A 135 -16.38 -1.56 -8.01
C SER A 135 -15.40 -2.25 -8.98
N ASP A 136 -15.80 -3.40 -9.51
CA ASP A 136 -14.99 -4.22 -10.40
C ASP A 136 -14.47 -3.44 -11.62
N SER A 137 -15.28 -2.52 -12.16
CA SER A 137 -14.90 -1.68 -13.30
C SER A 137 -13.82 -0.67 -12.91
N LEU A 138 -14.01 0.05 -11.80
CA LEU A 138 -13.05 1.05 -11.32
C LEU A 138 -11.71 0.42 -10.92
N PHE A 139 -11.77 -0.71 -10.20
CA PHE A 139 -10.58 -1.46 -9.83
C PHE A 139 -9.79 -1.91 -11.07
N ARG A 140 -10.49 -2.45 -12.08
CA ARG A 140 -9.84 -2.91 -13.31
C ARG A 140 -9.16 -1.76 -14.05
N ILE A 141 -9.81 -0.61 -14.18
CA ILE A 141 -9.23 0.58 -14.81
C ILE A 141 -7.95 0.99 -14.06
N ARG A 142 -8.03 1.20 -12.74
CA ARG A 142 -6.87 1.55 -11.90
C ARG A 142 -5.73 0.55 -12.10
N ARG A 143 -6.02 -0.74 -11.93
CA ARG A 143 -5.03 -1.81 -12.06
C ARG A 143 -4.41 -1.84 -13.45
N THR A 144 -5.15 -1.56 -14.52
CA THR A 144 -4.59 -1.51 -15.88
C THR A 144 -3.65 -0.33 -16.09
N HIS A 145 -3.88 0.78 -15.38
CA HIS A 145 -3.08 1.99 -15.47
C HIS A 145 -1.82 1.94 -14.59
N LEU A 146 -1.73 1.04 -13.61
CA LEU A 146 -0.55 0.93 -12.74
C LEU A 146 0.74 0.64 -13.54
N PRO A 147 1.88 1.24 -13.13
CA PRO A 147 3.22 0.84 -13.55
C PRO A 147 3.44 -0.68 -13.43
N LYS A 148 4.12 -1.28 -14.41
CA LYS A 148 4.33 -2.74 -14.47
C LYS A 148 5.74 -3.18 -14.85
N LYS A 149 6.64 -2.23 -15.14
CA LYS A 149 8.05 -2.43 -15.49
C LYS A 149 8.90 -1.64 -14.51
N LEU A 150 9.08 -2.18 -13.31
CA LEU A 150 9.83 -1.52 -12.24
C LEU A 150 11.23 -2.09 -12.07
N LEU A 151 11.40 -3.35 -12.44
CA LEU A 151 12.63 -4.11 -12.30
C LEU A 151 13.30 -4.30 -13.67
N ASN A 152 14.60 -4.62 -13.70
CA ASN A 152 15.32 -4.79 -14.96
C ASN A 152 14.81 -5.98 -15.81
N ASP A 153 14.17 -6.97 -15.18
CA ASP A 153 13.74 -8.23 -15.81
C ASP A 153 12.25 -8.28 -16.18
N SER A 154 11.50 -7.19 -16.01
CA SER A 154 10.03 -7.12 -16.15
C SER A 154 9.48 -7.38 -17.56
N ARG A 155 10.34 -7.76 -18.50
CA ARG A 155 9.91 -8.18 -19.85
C ARG A 155 9.08 -9.46 -19.82
N ARG A 156 9.13 -10.23 -18.73
CA ARG A 156 8.46 -11.55 -18.60
C ARG A 156 7.20 -11.54 -17.73
N THR A 157 7.10 -10.62 -16.79
CA THR A 157 6.07 -10.60 -15.74
C THR A 157 5.71 -9.16 -15.36
N SER A 158 4.47 -8.93 -14.93
CA SER A 158 3.98 -7.61 -14.54
C SER A 158 4.38 -7.29 -13.10
N ASP A 159 4.91 -6.11 -12.83
CA ASP A 159 5.41 -5.69 -11.50
C ASP A 159 4.41 -4.85 -10.70
N LYS A 160 3.11 -5.07 -10.90
CA LYS A 160 2.10 -4.18 -10.32
C LYS A 160 2.00 -4.34 -8.81
N ASP A 161 2.02 -5.59 -8.36
CA ASP A 161 2.10 -5.98 -6.96
C ASP A 161 3.37 -5.42 -6.29
N LYS A 162 4.49 -5.34 -7.02
CA LYS A 162 5.76 -4.82 -6.49
C LYS A 162 5.69 -3.36 -6.03
N LEU A 163 4.75 -2.56 -6.55
CA LEU A 163 4.51 -1.20 -6.07
C LEU A 163 4.14 -1.15 -4.59
N GLN A 164 3.30 -2.09 -4.13
CA GLN A 164 2.84 -2.11 -2.73
C GLN A 164 3.99 -2.51 -1.79
N HIS A 165 4.89 -3.39 -2.25
CA HIS A 165 6.12 -3.76 -1.53
C HIS A 165 7.08 -2.59 -1.44
N PHE A 166 7.28 -1.87 -2.55
CA PHE A 166 8.13 -0.69 -2.61
C PHE A 166 7.66 0.41 -1.65
N PHE A 167 6.42 0.90 -1.80
CA PHE A 167 5.91 1.98 -0.96
C PHE A 167 5.71 1.53 0.50
N GLY A 168 5.27 0.30 0.74
CA GLY A 168 5.09 -0.23 2.09
C GLY A 168 6.42 -0.34 2.85
N SER A 169 7.46 -0.84 2.19
CA SER A 169 8.81 -0.90 2.76
C SER A 169 9.38 0.50 3.00
N ALA A 170 9.13 1.45 2.09
CA ALA A 170 9.52 2.84 2.28
C ALA A 170 8.82 3.46 3.51
N TYR A 171 7.51 3.25 3.66
CA TYR A 171 6.73 3.71 4.80
C TYR A 171 7.30 3.23 6.12
N VAL A 172 7.48 1.90 6.27
CA VAL A 172 8.04 1.29 7.48
C VAL A 172 9.43 1.85 7.78
N THR A 173 10.29 1.93 6.76
CA THR A 173 11.64 2.47 6.92
C THR A 173 11.64 3.90 7.41
N TYR A 174 10.80 4.75 6.80
CA TYR A 174 10.71 6.17 7.12
C TYR A 174 10.15 6.38 8.54
N VAL A 175 9.08 5.68 8.90
CA VAL A 175 8.44 5.81 10.23
C VAL A 175 9.35 5.37 11.36
N PHE A 176 10.08 4.26 11.18
CA PHE A 176 10.94 3.72 12.24
C PHE A 176 12.38 4.23 12.20
N ASN A 177 12.76 5.00 11.17
CA ASN A 177 14.13 5.50 10.96
C ASN A 177 15.20 4.39 11.14
N SER A 178 14.88 3.17 10.68
CA SER A 178 15.72 2.00 10.96
C SER A 178 15.65 0.99 9.83
N ASP A 179 16.79 0.81 9.17
CA ASP A 179 16.95 -0.22 8.15
C ASP A 179 16.82 -1.64 8.73
N ALA A 180 17.20 -1.84 10.00
CA ALA A 180 17.06 -3.12 10.67
C ALA A 180 15.60 -3.49 10.93
N VAL A 181 14.78 -2.52 11.35
CA VAL A 181 13.33 -2.73 11.55
C VAL A 181 12.64 -2.99 10.22
N ALA A 182 13.01 -2.23 9.18
CA ALA A 182 12.44 -2.43 7.85
C ALA A 182 12.80 -3.78 7.23
N ARG A 183 14.05 -4.24 7.39
CA ARG A 183 14.45 -5.61 6.99
C ARG A 183 13.63 -6.67 7.71
N TRP A 184 13.54 -6.56 9.03
CA TRP A 184 12.77 -7.50 9.83
C TRP A 184 11.28 -7.51 9.45
N PHE A 185 10.70 -6.34 9.16
CA PHE A 185 9.32 -6.24 8.71
C PHE A 185 9.12 -6.81 7.31
N GLY A 186 10.06 -6.59 6.37
CA GLY A 186 10.05 -7.22 5.06
C GLY A 186 10.11 -8.75 5.14
N ASP A 187 11.04 -9.29 5.94
CA ASP A 187 11.15 -10.73 6.18
C ASP A 187 9.87 -11.30 6.82
N LEU A 188 9.24 -10.53 7.73
CA LEU A 188 7.97 -10.89 8.37
C LEU A 188 6.81 -10.87 7.37
N LEU A 189 6.74 -9.89 6.47
CA LEU A 189 5.72 -9.84 5.41
C LEU A 189 5.88 -11.02 4.45
N GLU A 190 7.09 -11.32 4.00
CA GLU A 190 7.33 -12.45 3.08
C GLU A 190 7.04 -13.80 3.74
N THR A 191 7.49 -14.00 4.98
CA THR A 191 7.16 -15.20 5.76
C THR A 191 5.65 -15.27 6.04
N GLY A 192 5.02 -14.11 6.25
CA GLY A 192 3.59 -13.96 6.47
C GLY A 192 2.77 -14.30 5.22
N GLU A 193 3.23 -13.87 4.05
CA GLU A 193 2.63 -14.20 2.76
C GLU A 193 2.74 -15.70 2.47
N GLU A 194 3.91 -16.31 2.65
CA GLU A 194 4.08 -17.75 2.49
C GLU A 194 3.19 -18.55 3.46
N SER A 195 3.11 -18.12 4.72
CA SER A 195 2.45 -18.88 5.78
C SER A 195 0.94 -18.69 5.82
N PHE A 196 0.46 -17.48 5.53
CA PHE A 196 -0.91 -17.07 5.77
C PHE A 196 -1.63 -16.58 4.52
N VAL A 197 -0.97 -16.23 3.41
CA VAL A 197 -1.68 -15.83 2.19
C VAL A 197 -1.96 -17.05 1.32
N LEU A 198 -3.21 -17.22 0.90
CA LEU A 198 -3.62 -18.32 0.04
C LEU A 198 -2.91 -18.22 -1.32
N GLY A 199 -2.04 -19.19 -1.60
CA GLY A 199 -1.22 -19.19 -2.81
C GLY A 199 0.02 -18.29 -2.73
N GLY A 200 0.34 -17.76 -1.55
CA GLY A 200 1.57 -17.00 -1.30
C GLY A 200 2.81 -17.83 -1.63
N ARG A 201 3.77 -17.21 -2.30
CA ARG A 201 5.06 -17.79 -2.66
C ARG A 201 6.12 -16.72 -2.46
N ILE A 202 7.31 -17.14 -2.06
CA ILE A 202 8.47 -16.26 -2.03
C ILE A 202 8.84 -15.92 -3.48
N ASP A 203 8.62 -14.67 -3.88
CA ASP A 203 9.11 -14.11 -5.14
C ASP A 203 10.37 -13.27 -4.86
N PRO A 204 11.54 -13.62 -5.41
CA PRO A 204 12.75 -12.79 -5.29
C PRO A 204 12.56 -11.34 -5.73
N ARG A 205 11.55 -11.06 -6.55
CA ARG A 205 11.21 -9.73 -7.05
C ARG A 205 10.48 -8.89 -5.99
N ASP A 206 9.77 -9.52 -5.04
CA ASP A 206 9.23 -8.84 -3.86
C ASP A 206 10.36 -8.38 -2.93
N LYS A 207 11.34 -9.26 -2.67
CA LYS A 207 12.57 -8.90 -1.94
C LYS A 207 13.25 -7.68 -2.52
N LEU A 208 13.38 -7.67 -3.84
CA LEU A 208 14.04 -6.59 -4.56
C LEU A 208 13.24 -5.27 -4.46
N ALA A 209 11.91 -5.33 -4.57
CA ALA A 209 11.05 -4.17 -4.37
C ALA A 209 11.12 -3.65 -2.92
N ASN A 210 11.13 -4.55 -1.94
CA ASN A 210 11.30 -4.21 -0.52
C ASN A 210 12.64 -3.51 -0.25
N GLU A 211 13.74 -4.02 -0.83
CA GLU A 211 15.07 -3.42 -0.73
C GLU A 211 15.10 -2.00 -1.31
N LYS A 212 14.47 -1.79 -2.48
CA LYS A 212 14.37 -0.46 -3.08
C LYS A 212 13.47 0.48 -2.30
N GLY A 213 12.37 -0.02 -1.76
CA GLY A 213 11.51 0.75 -0.86
C GLY A 213 12.29 1.23 0.37
N ARG A 214 13.08 0.35 0.99
CA ARG A 214 13.97 0.71 2.10
C ARG A 214 14.98 1.78 1.71
N GLU A 215 15.65 1.61 0.58
CA GLU A 215 16.62 2.58 0.07
C GLU A 215 15.95 3.96 -0.12
N PHE A 216 14.75 3.99 -0.71
CA PHE A 216 13.96 5.20 -0.88
C PHE A 216 13.60 5.87 0.45
N GLY A 217 13.06 5.11 1.40
CA GLY A 217 12.68 5.62 2.73
C GLY A 217 13.88 6.21 3.50
N LEU A 218 15.05 5.57 3.42
CA LEU A 218 16.29 6.10 4.02
C LEU A 218 16.76 7.40 3.37
N ARG A 219 16.60 7.55 2.06
CA ARG A 219 16.95 8.78 1.34
C ARG A 219 15.98 9.92 1.65
N LEU A 220 14.68 9.64 1.76
CA LEU A 220 13.66 10.62 2.17
C LEU A 220 13.92 11.22 3.55
N LEU A 221 14.52 10.45 4.48
CA LEU A 221 14.94 10.96 5.80
C LEU A 221 16.08 11.99 5.72
N ARG A 222 16.81 12.04 4.59
CA ARG A 222 17.95 12.94 4.36
C ARG A 222 17.59 14.10 3.44
N ASP A 223 16.81 13.82 2.39
CA ASP A 223 16.30 14.81 1.45
C ASP A 223 14.85 14.46 1.07
N ALA A 224 13.90 15.28 1.52
CA ALA A 224 12.48 15.11 1.24
C ALA A 224 12.12 15.23 -0.25
N ARG A 225 13.04 15.75 -1.09
CA ARG A 225 12.86 15.85 -2.55
C ARG A 225 13.31 14.61 -3.31
N THR A 226 13.78 13.57 -2.60
CA THR A 226 14.13 12.29 -3.23
C THR A 226 12.91 11.75 -3.97
N LEU A 227 13.09 11.30 -5.21
CA LEU A 227 12.05 10.67 -6.01
C LEU A 227 12.20 9.14 -6.03
N PRO A 228 11.11 8.38 -6.20
CA PRO A 228 11.17 6.93 -6.38
C PRO A 228 12.15 6.49 -7.47
N SER A 229 12.21 7.23 -8.58
CA SER A 229 13.10 6.97 -9.71
C SER A 229 14.60 7.09 -9.38
N ASP A 230 14.97 7.72 -8.27
CA ASP A 230 16.36 7.83 -7.82
C ASP A 230 16.93 6.51 -7.29
N VAL A 231 16.06 5.55 -6.95
CA VAL A 231 16.45 4.22 -6.45
C VAL A 231 15.98 3.07 -7.33
N LEU A 232 14.89 3.27 -8.08
CA LEU A 232 14.37 2.29 -9.03
C LEU A 232 15.29 2.18 -10.24
N TRP A 233 15.26 1.03 -10.90
CA TRP A 233 16.02 0.85 -12.13
C TRP A 233 15.37 1.61 -13.27
N LYS A 234 16.20 2.21 -14.13
CA LYS A 234 15.72 2.76 -15.40
C LYS A 234 15.28 1.60 -16.29
N SER A 235 14.01 1.60 -16.68
CA SER A 235 13.52 0.74 -17.74
C SER A 235 14.36 0.97 -19.00
N ALA A 236 15.08 -0.04 -19.48
CA ALA A 236 15.74 0.02 -20.79
C ALA A 236 14.64 0.16 -21.86
N LYS A 237 14.65 1.29 -22.59
CA LYS A 237 13.73 1.55 -23.72
C LYS A 237 13.79 0.44 -24.75
#